data_AF-A0A3C0QKL2-F1
#
_entry.id   AF-A0A3C0QKL2-F1
#
_cell.length_a   1.000
_cell.length_b   1.000
_cell.length_c   1.000
_cell.angle_alpha   90.00
_cell.angle_beta   90.00
_cell.angle_gamma   90.00
#
_symmetry.space_group_name_H-M   'P 1'
#
loop_
_entity.id
_entity.type
_entity.pdbx_description
1 polymer ?
#
loop_
_entity_poly.entity_id
_entity_poly.type
_entity_poly.pdbx_seq_one_letter_code
_entity_poly.pdbx_strand_id
1 'polypeptide(L)'
;LSRIWYIFFTLILVQSIFTGSGAQLLSIGRFTILTGGGIIKGVEFMLRLLIIIISATIMATSNQREIVQGLNQWKVPYEISFMVSIAIRFLPMLADEIKNTLIAVQLRGIDPQKLKFLKRIKLYRYIFSPVLINTVKKAQKLSVVMEARAFRAYPGRTSYLVLKFARIDYLIISISLVLMAAILFFYYYF
;
A
#
# COMPACT_ATOMS: atom_id res chain seq x y z
N LEU A 1 16.20 11.42 4.89
CA LEU A 1 16.24 11.83 6.31
C LEU A 1 15.83 13.28 6.54
N SER A 2 16.42 14.26 5.84
CA SER A 2 16.11 15.69 6.03
C SER A 2 14.61 16.05 5.90
N ARG A 3 13.91 15.47 4.93
CA ARG A 3 12.45 15.69 4.74
C ARG A 3 11.57 15.18 5.88
N ILE A 4 12.01 14.14 6.61
CA ILE A 4 11.25 13.57 7.74
C ILE A 4 11.25 14.54 8.92
N TRP A 5 12.37 15.24 9.13
CA TRP A 5 12.50 16.23 10.20
C TRP A 5 11.62 17.47 9.97
N TYR A 6 11.39 17.86 8.70
CA TYR A 6 10.44 18.91 8.36
C TYR A 6 8.98 18.50 8.65
N ILE A 7 8.58 17.28 8.28
CA ILE A 7 7.25 16.75 8.60
C ILE A 7 7.08 16.66 10.13
N PHE A 8 8.17 16.34 10.84
CA PHE A 8 8.17 16.28 12.29
C PHE A 8 7.90 17.66 12.91
N PHE A 9 8.69 18.66 12.54
CA PHE A 9 8.54 20.01 13.08
C PHE A 9 7.17 20.64 12.77
N THR A 10 6.64 20.44 11.56
CA THR A 10 5.32 20.96 11.19
C THR A 10 4.19 20.27 11.94
N LEU A 11 4.27 18.97 12.18
CA LEU A 11 3.23 18.24 12.95
C LEU A 11 3.20 18.64 14.42
N ILE A 12 4.35 18.85 15.07
CA ILE A 12 4.38 19.36 16.46
C ILE A 12 3.80 20.77 16.52
N LEU A 13 4.16 21.65 15.58
CA LEU A 13 3.61 23.00 15.55
C LEU A 13 2.09 23.00 15.34
N VAL A 14 1.59 22.19 14.40
CA VAL A 14 0.14 22.06 14.18
C VAL A 14 -0.54 21.49 15.43
N GLN A 15 -0.03 20.41 16.02
CA GLN A 15 -0.64 19.83 17.22
C GLN A 15 -0.58 20.77 18.44
N SER A 16 0.48 21.58 18.58
CA SER A 16 0.62 22.59 19.63
C SER A 16 -0.38 23.74 19.48
N ILE A 17 -0.66 24.17 18.24
CA ILE A 17 -1.64 25.24 17.95
C ILE A 17 -3.08 24.76 18.18
N PHE A 18 -3.39 23.50 17.85
CA PHE A 18 -4.75 22.97 17.91
C PHE A 18 -5.10 22.31 19.26
N THR A 19 -4.13 21.86 20.05
CA THR A 19 -4.37 21.21 21.35
C THR A 19 -4.16 22.19 22.50
N GLY A 20 -5.20 22.97 22.83
CA GLY A 20 -5.22 23.91 23.95
C GLY A 20 -5.45 23.27 25.33
N SER A 21 -4.77 22.16 25.65
CA SER A 21 -4.95 21.45 26.93
C SER A 21 -3.60 21.18 27.63
N GLY A 22 -3.36 21.84 28.77
CA GLY A 22 -2.21 21.60 29.65
C GLY A 22 -1.53 22.88 30.17
N ALA A 23 -0.54 22.73 31.06
CA ALA A 23 0.21 23.85 31.65
C ALA A 23 0.94 24.66 30.56
N GLN A 24 0.74 25.99 30.61
CA GLN A 24 1.33 26.96 29.71
C GLN A 24 2.79 27.20 30.13
N LEU A 25 3.76 26.78 29.31
CA LEU A 25 5.18 26.94 29.65
C LEU A 25 5.79 28.22 29.07
N LEU A 26 5.26 28.73 27.96
CA LEU A 26 5.68 30.01 27.36
C LEU A 26 4.46 30.73 26.76
N SER A 27 4.14 31.89 27.34
CA SER A 27 3.11 32.80 26.84
C SER A 27 3.77 34.07 26.29
N ILE A 28 3.58 34.34 25.01
CA ILE A 28 3.83 35.65 24.39
C ILE A 28 2.45 36.14 23.91
N GLY A 29 1.74 36.85 24.79
CA GLY A 29 0.42 37.44 24.51
C GLY A 29 -0.77 36.47 24.57
N ARG A 30 -1.82 36.70 23.75
CA ARG A 30 -3.07 35.90 23.65
C ARG A 30 -2.90 34.58 22.88
N PHE A 31 -1.70 34.26 22.42
CA PHE A 31 -1.37 33.02 21.71
C PHE A 31 -0.42 32.19 22.57
N THR A 32 -0.94 31.10 23.13
CA THR A 32 -0.14 30.12 23.86
C THR A 32 0.61 29.25 22.85
N ILE A 33 1.91 29.50 22.66
CA ILE A 33 2.70 28.86 21.59
C ILE A 33 3.12 27.43 22.01
N LEU A 34 3.33 27.21 23.32
CA LEU A 34 3.86 25.95 23.86
C LEU A 34 3.06 25.52 25.11
N THR A 35 2.16 24.58 24.89
CA THR A 35 1.41 23.89 25.94
C THR A 35 2.04 22.53 26.18
N GLY A 36 2.31 22.14 27.43
CA GLY A 36 2.94 20.84 27.73
C GLY A 36 2.17 19.64 27.15
N GLY A 37 0.84 19.71 27.12
CA GLY A 37 0.00 18.66 26.51
C GLY A 37 0.07 18.63 24.97
N GLY A 38 0.33 19.75 24.31
CA GLY A 38 0.51 19.80 22.85
C GLY A 38 1.78 19.08 22.40
N ILE A 39 2.84 19.13 23.21
CA ILE A 39 4.09 18.39 22.96
C ILE A 39 3.85 16.89 23.09
N ILE A 40 3.19 16.44 24.16
CA ILE A 40 2.89 15.02 24.38
C ILE A 40 2.02 14.48 23.24
N LYS A 41 0.96 15.21 22.84
CA LYS A 41 0.11 14.81 21.71
C LYS A 41 0.82 14.84 20.37
N GLY A 42 1.73 15.80 20.16
CA GLY A 42 2.62 15.80 19.01
C GLY A 42 3.47 14.53 18.94
N VAL A 43 4.11 14.16 20.06
CA VAL A 43 4.93 12.94 20.15
C VAL A 43 4.12 11.66 19.95
N GLU A 44 2.91 11.54 20.55
CA GLU A 44 2.00 10.42 20.31
C GLU A 44 1.66 10.25 18.81
N PHE A 45 1.32 11.36 18.15
CA PHE A 45 0.95 11.34 16.73
C PHE A 45 2.12 10.94 15.84
N MET A 46 3.33 11.34 16.21
CA MET A 46 4.56 10.98 15.50
C MET A 46 4.89 9.51 15.62
N LEU A 47 4.83 8.97 16.84
CA LEU A 47 5.01 7.55 17.06
C LEU A 47 3.99 6.75 16.24
N ARG A 48 2.72 7.19 16.20
CA ARG A 48 1.68 6.57 15.39
C ARG A 48 2.02 6.57 13.89
N LEU A 49 2.42 7.71 13.34
CA LEU A 49 2.80 7.78 11.92
C LEU A 49 4.02 6.92 11.60
N LEU A 50 5.01 6.90 12.48
CA LEU A 50 6.21 6.08 12.32
C LEU A 50 5.85 4.59 12.28
N ILE A 51 4.97 4.12 13.18
CA ILE A 51 4.46 2.74 13.18
C ILE A 51 3.76 2.40 11.85
N ILE A 52 2.91 3.31 11.34
CA ILE A 52 2.22 3.12 10.06
C ILE A 52 3.22 3.00 8.90
N ILE A 53 4.24 3.86 8.86
CA ILE A 53 5.26 3.87 7.79
C ILE A 53 6.09 2.59 7.82
N ILE A 54 6.53 2.14 9.01
CA ILE A 54 7.27 0.89 9.17
C ILE A 54 6.43 -0.29 8.68
N SER A 55 5.17 -0.36 9.12
CA SER A 55 4.23 -1.41 8.71
C SER A 55 4.02 -1.44 7.19
N ALA A 56 3.84 -0.27 6.58
CA ALA A 56 3.72 -0.14 5.12
C ALA A 56 4.99 -0.59 4.38
N THR A 57 6.17 -0.32 4.93
CA THR A 57 7.47 -0.73 4.33
C THR A 57 7.64 -2.25 4.33
N ILE A 58 7.25 -2.91 5.43
CA ILE A 58 7.24 -4.38 5.53
C ILE A 58 6.28 -4.96 4.48
N MET A 59 5.08 -4.39 4.36
CA MET A 59 4.10 -4.83 3.37
C MET A 59 4.58 -4.60 1.92
N ALA A 60 5.28 -3.50 1.65
CA ALA A 60 5.82 -3.19 0.33
C ALA A 60 6.98 -4.11 -0.10
N THR A 61 7.69 -4.70 0.86
CA THR A 61 8.80 -5.65 0.61
C THR A 61 8.29 -7.08 0.41
N SER A 62 7.04 -7.36 0.79
CA SER A 62 6.43 -8.69 0.67
C SER A 62 6.22 -9.08 -0.80
N ASN A 63 6.47 -10.36 -1.14
CA ASN A 63 6.35 -10.82 -2.53
C ASN A 63 4.86 -10.98 -2.90
N GLN A 64 4.47 -10.50 -4.09
CA GLN A 64 3.14 -10.74 -4.68
C GLN A 64 2.67 -12.20 -4.52
N ARG A 65 3.59 -13.16 -4.70
CA ARG A 65 3.26 -14.60 -4.67
C ARG A 65 2.90 -15.08 -3.27
N GLU A 66 3.49 -14.48 -2.25
CA GLU A 66 3.23 -14.81 -0.85
C GLU A 66 1.84 -14.33 -0.44
N ILE A 67 1.43 -13.14 -0.89
CA ILE A 67 0.08 -12.58 -0.64
C ILE A 67 -1.01 -13.51 -1.17
N VAL A 68 -0.85 -13.96 -2.42
CA VAL A 68 -1.78 -14.90 -3.07
C VAL A 68 -1.86 -16.22 -2.30
N GLN A 69 -0.71 -16.70 -1.83
CA GLN A 69 -0.69 -17.95 -1.12
C GLN A 69 -1.26 -17.82 0.30
N GLY A 70 -1.04 -16.71 0.99
CA GLY A 70 -1.73 -16.40 2.25
C GLY A 70 -3.25 -16.48 2.07
N LEU A 71 -3.76 -15.97 0.95
CA LEU A 71 -5.18 -16.06 0.62
C LEU A 71 -5.67 -17.50 0.42
N ASN A 72 -4.89 -18.35 -0.25
CA ASN A 72 -5.17 -19.79 -0.35
C ASN A 72 -5.18 -20.49 1.02
N GLN A 73 -4.29 -20.09 1.94
CA GLN A 73 -4.21 -20.67 3.27
C GLN A 73 -5.38 -20.23 4.18
N TRP A 74 -5.99 -19.08 3.90
CA TRP A 74 -7.21 -18.60 4.56
C TRP A 74 -8.49 -19.32 4.12
N LYS A 75 -8.37 -20.51 3.50
CA LYS A 75 -9.48 -21.36 3.01
C LYS A 75 -10.39 -20.68 1.98
N VAL A 76 -9.92 -19.64 1.30
CA VAL A 76 -10.61 -19.07 0.15
C VAL A 76 -10.64 -20.09 -0.99
N PRO A 77 -11.76 -20.26 -1.72
CA PRO A 77 -11.80 -21.11 -2.91
C PRO A 77 -10.64 -20.81 -3.85
N TYR A 78 -9.93 -21.86 -4.27
CA TYR A 78 -8.71 -21.76 -5.08
C TYR A 78 -8.87 -20.86 -6.31
N GLU A 79 -10.06 -20.86 -6.91
CA GLU A 79 -10.41 -20.08 -8.09
C GLU A 79 -10.30 -18.57 -7.83
N ILE A 80 -10.78 -18.13 -6.67
CA ILE A 80 -10.73 -16.71 -6.26
C ILE A 80 -9.28 -16.31 -6.01
N SER A 81 -8.53 -17.12 -5.27
CA SER A 81 -7.10 -16.87 -5.02
C SER A 81 -6.30 -16.84 -6.32
N PHE A 82 -6.64 -17.70 -7.28
CA PHE A 82 -6.02 -17.72 -8.59
C PHE A 82 -6.37 -16.47 -9.43
N MET A 83 -7.63 -16.02 -9.42
CA MET A 83 -8.04 -14.76 -10.06
C MET A 83 -7.27 -13.57 -9.48
N VAL A 84 -7.15 -13.48 -8.16
CA VAL A 84 -6.35 -12.46 -7.47
C VAL A 84 -4.87 -12.56 -7.91
N SER A 85 -4.31 -13.76 -7.98
CA SER A 85 -2.94 -13.96 -8.44
C SER A 85 -2.68 -13.45 -9.85
N ILE A 86 -3.62 -13.69 -10.76
CA ILE A 86 -3.54 -13.18 -12.12
C ILE A 86 -3.64 -11.65 -12.07
N ALA A 87 -4.61 -11.10 -11.34
CA ALA A 87 -4.80 -9.65 -11.25
C ALA A 87 -3.53 -8.92 -10.78
N ILE A 88 -2.88 -9.41 -9.72
CA ILE A 88 -1.63 -8.80 -9.22
C ILE A 88 -0.51 -8.93 -10.26
N ARG A 89 -0.39 -10.08 -10.96
CA ARG A 89 0.61 -10.26 -12.05
C ARG A 89 0.31 -9.36 -13.25
N PHE A 90 -0.96 -9.05 -13.48
CA PHE A 90 -1.41 -8.28 -14.63
C PHE A 90 -1.17 -6.78 -14.44
N LEU A 91 -1.11 -6.30 -13.19
CA LEU A 91 -0.84 -4.90 -12.86
C LEU A 91 0.48 -4.36 -13.47
N PRO A 92 1.66 -4.99 -13.27
CA PRO A 92 2.90 -4.51 -13.91
C PRO A 92 2.83 -4.59 -15.44
N MET A 93 2.22 -5.65 -15.99
CA MET A 93 2.04 -5.79 -17.44
C MET A 93 1.17 -4.66 -18.01
N LEU A 94 0.13 -4.23 -17.30
CA LEU A 94 -0.70 -3.09 -17.70
C LEU A 94 0.07 -1.78 -17.63
N ALA A 95 0.88 -1.58 -16.58
CA ALA A 95 1.72 -0.39 -16.47
C ALA A 95 2.71 -0.29 -17.65
N ASP A 96 3.32 -1.41 -18.04
CA ASP A 96 4.20 -1.48 -19.22
C ASP A 96 3.44 -1.21 -20.53
N GLU A 97 2.22 -1.75 -20.68
CA GLU A 97 1.38 -1.49 -21.85
C GLU A 97 1.03 -0.01 -21.99
N ILE A 98 0.65 0.64 -20.88
CA ILE A 98 0.36 2.08 -20.83
C ILE A 98 1.62 2.87 -21.20
N LYS A 99 2.77 2.50 -20.62
CA LYS A 99 4.06 3.15 -20.91
C LYS A 99 4.45 3.03 -22.38
N ASN A 100 4.34 1.84 -22.97
CA ASN A 100 4.64 1.60 -24.37
C ASN A 100 3.70 2.38 -25.29
N THR A 101 2.40 2.42 -24.96
CA THR A 101 1.43 3.21 -25.73
C THR A 101 1.74 4.70 -25.64
N LEU A 102 2.13 5.19 -24.46
CA LEU A 102 2.52 6.58 -24.26
C LEU A 102 3.78 6.95 -25.06
N ILE A 103 4.79 6.08 -25.07
CA ILE A 103 6.00 6.26 -25.89
C ILE A 103 5.64 6.26 -27.38
N ALA A 104 4.78 5.35 -27.85
CA ALA A 104 4.35 5.32 -29.25
C ALA A 104 3.62 6.61 -29.67
N VAL A 105 2.84 7.21 -28.78
CA VAL A 105 2.19 8.50 -29.05
C VAL A 105 3.19 9.66 -29.04
N GLN A 106 4.21 9.61 -28.18
CA GLN A 106 5.32 10.58 -28.20
C GLN A 106 6.11 10.53 -29.50
N LEU A 107 6.37 9.33 -30.05
CA LEU A 107 7.02 9.15 -31.35
C LEU A 107 6.20 9.73 -32.51
N ARG A 108 4.88 9.79 -32.38
CA ARG A 108 3.98 10.47 -33.34
C ARG A 108 3.96 12.00 -33.18
N GLY A 109 4.84 12.56 -32.35
CA GLY A 109 5.02 14.00 -32.16
C GLY A 109 4.09 14.63 -31.11
N ILE A 110 3.34 13.82 -30.35
CA ILE A 110 2.45 14.33 -29.31
C ILE A 110 3.17 14.25 -27.96
N ASP A 111 3.63 15.40 -27.45
CA ASP A 111 4.28 15.49 -26.14
C ASP A 111 3.24 15.74 -25.01
N PRO A 112 2.98 14.77 -24.10
CA PRO A 112 2.01 14.90 -23.01
C PRO A 112 2.29 16.07 -22.07
N GLN A 113 3.56 16.47 -21.94
CA GLN A 113 3.98 17.50 -20.98
C GLN A 113 3.71 18.91 -21.49
N LYS A 114 3.71 19.12 -22.81
CA LYS A 114 3.47 20.43 -23.45
C LYS A 114 1.99 20.72 -23.73
N LEU A 115 1.10 19.78 -23.44
CA LEU A 115 -0.33 19.88 -23.73
C LEU A 115 -1.10 20.64 -22.64
N LYS A 116 -2.01 21.54 -23.06
CA LYS A 116 -3.02 22.14 -22.19
C LYS A 116 -3.95 21.06 -21.60
N PHE A 117 -4.49 21.29 -20.40
CA PHE A 117 -5.31 20.34 -19.65
C PHE A 117 -6.41 19.63 -20.47
N LEU A 118 -7.21 20.39 -21.24
CA LEU A 118 -8.27 19.83 -22.10
C LEU A 118 -7.74 18.89 -23.18
N LYS A 119 -6.61 19.24 -23.81
CA LYS A 119 -5.99 18.38 -24.84
C LYS A 119 -5.35 17.14 -24.21
N ARG A 120 -4.85 17.24 -22.98
CA ARG A 120 -4.31 16.12 -22.19
C ARG A 120 -5.38 15.08 -21.85
N ILE A 121 -6.60 15.50 -21.51
CA ILE A 121 -7.74 14.59 -21.29
C ILE A 121 -8.10 13.86 -22.60
N LYS A 122 -8.17 14.60 -23.73
CA LYS A 122 -8.45 13.99 -25.04
C LYS A 122 -7.39 12.95 -25.43
N LEU A 123 -6.12 13.22 -25.10
CA LEU A 123 -5.01 12.27 -25.27
C LEU A 123 -5.19 11.01 -24.43
N TYR A 124 -5.52 11.12 -23.14
CA TYR A 124 -5.75 9.94 -22.31
C TYR A 124 -6.92 9.08 -22.80
N ARG A 125 -7.99 9.70 -23.30
CA ARG A 125 -9.09 8.98 -23.96
C ARG A 125 -8.62 8.22 -25.21
N TYR A 126 -7.71 8.80 -25.99
CA TYR A 126 -7.12 8.15 -27.16
C TYR A 126 -6.23 6.97 -26.78
N ILE A 127 -5.42 7.08 -25.72
CA ILE A 127 -4.55 6.00 -25.20
C ILE A 127 -5.38 4.88 -24.57
N PHE A 128 -6.53 5.18 -24.00
CA PHE A 128 -7.38 4.20 -23.33
C PHE A 128 -7.87 3.08 -24.26
N SER A 129 -8.31 3.43 -25.48
CA SER A 129 -8.82 2.47 -26.47
C SER A 129 -7.82 1.36 -26.85
N PRO A 130 -6.57 1.66 -27.30
CA PRO A 130 -5.61 0.63 -27.66
C PRO A 130 -5.17 -0.21 -26.45
N VAL A 131 -4.98 0.40 -25.28
CA VAL A 131 -4.63 -0.33 -24.04
C VAL A 131 -5.73 -1.33 -23.69
N LEU A 132 -7.01 -0.92 -23.77
CA LEU A 132 -8.13 -1.79 -23.48
C LEU A 132 -8.21 -2.97 -24.47
N ILE A 133 -8.10 -2.71 -25.77
CA ILE A 133 -8.14 -3.75 -26.81
C ILE A 133 -7.00 -4.75 -26.62
N ASN A 134 -5.78 -4.27 -26.39
CA ASN A 134 -4.61 -5.13 -26.17
C ASN A 134 -4.74 -5.95 -24.90
N THR A 135 -5.30 -5.36 -23.85
CA THR A 135 -5.59 -6.03 -22.58
C THR A 135 -6.59 -7.17 -22.75
N VAL A 136 -7.71 -6.92 -23.45
CA VAL A 136 -8.73 -7.94 -23.72
C VAL A 136 -8.15 -9.10 -24.54
N LYS A 137 -7.36 -8.80 -25.58
CA LYS A 137 -6.67 -9.84 -26.38
C LYS A 137 -5.72 -10.69 -25.53
N LYS A 138 -4.97 -10.07 -24.60
CA LYS A 138 -4.09 -10.80 -23.67
C LYS A 138 -4.90 -11.69 -22.73
N ALA A 139 -6.04 -11.22 -22.22
CA ALA A 139 -6.93 -12.02 -21.37
C ALA A 139 -7.49 -13.25 -22.12
N GLN A 140 -7.94 -13.07 -23.37
CA GLN A 140 -8.40 -14.17 -24.22
C GLN A 140 -7.29 -15.19 -24.47
N LYS A 141 -6.08 -14.73 -24.82
CA LYS A 141 -4.92 -15.61 -25.01
C LYS A 141 -4.58 -16.37 -23.74
N LEU A 142 -4.68 -15.73 -22.58
CA LEU A 142 -4.46 -16.38 -21.29
C LEU A 142 -5.50 -17.48 -21.02
N SER A 143 -6.78 -17.24 -21.33
CA SER A 143 -7.84 -18.25 -21.21
C SER A 143 -7.54 -19.49 -22.05
N VAL A 144 -7.22 -19.31 -23.33
CA VAL A 144 -6.89 -20.42 -24.24
C VAL A 144 -5.67 -21.21 -23.73
N VAL A 145 -4.64 -20.52 -23.23
CA VAL A 145 -3.47 -21.18 -22.64
C VAL A 145 -3.82 -21.93 -21.35
N MET A 146 -4.74 -21.40 -20.55
CA MET A 146 -5.19 -22.06 -19.32
C MET A 146 -6.02 -23.31 -19.62
N GLU A 147 -6.91 -23.26 -20.60
CA GLU A 147 -7.69 -24.41 -21.08
C GLU A 147 -6.78 -25.50 -21.64
N ALA A 148 -5.80 -25.13 -22.48
CA ALA A 148 -4.79 -26.05 -23.00
C ALA A 148 -3.94 -26.72 -21.91
N ARG A 149 -3.79 -26.06 -20.75
CA ARG A 149 -3.11 -26.61 -19.56
C ARG A 149 -4.04 -27.35 -18.60
N ALA A 150 -5.27 -27.66 -19.04
CA ALA A 150 -6.26 -28.37 -18.24
C ALA A 150 -6.55 -27.68 -16.89
N PHE A 151 -6.61 -26.34 -16.89
CA PHE A 151 -7.02 -25.58 -15.71
C PHE A 151 -8.43 -26.01 -15.28
N ARG A 152 -8.64 -26.32 -13.99
CA ARG A 152 -9.85 -26.95 -13.41
C ARG A 152 -10.13 -28.42 -13.78
N ALA A 153 -9.22 -29.15 -14.42
CA ALA A 153 -9.46 -30.57 -14.71
C ALA A 153 -9.50 -31.48 -13.46
N TYR A 154 -8.90 -31.06 -12.35
CA TYR A 154 -8.87 -31.85 -11.10
C TYR A 154 -9.30 -31.00 -9.89
N PRO A 155 -10.07 -31.58 -8.95
CA PRO A 155 -10.50 -30.89 -7.73
C PRO A 155 -9.35 -30.67 -6.73
N GLY A 156 -8.33 -31.52 -6.75
CA GLY A 156 -7.13 -31.36 -5.94
C GLY A 156 -6.00 -30.68 -6.72
N ARG A 157 -5.47 -29.56 -6.21
CA ARG A 157 -4.24 -28.93 -6.73
C ARG A 157 -3.10 -29.04 -5.74
N THR A 158 -1.92 -29.36 -6.24
CA THR A 158 -0.64 -29.24 -5.51
C THR A 158 -0.11 -27.82 -5.66
N SER A 159 0.23 -27.16 -4.55
CA SER A 159 0.84 -25.83 -4.56
C SER A 159 2.36 -25.94 -4.59
N TYR A 160 3.01 -25.24 -5.53
CA TYR A 160 4.48 -25.21 -5.63
C TYR A 160 5.12 -24.39 -4.51
N LEU A 161 4.56 -23.23 -4.21
CA LEU A 161 4.92 -22.43 -3.04
C LEU A 161 4.10 -22.99 -1.86
N VAL A 162 4.71 -23.22 -0.70
CA VAL A 162 4.04 -23.53 0.57
C VAL A 162 4.56 -22.57 1.63
N LEU A 163 3.77 -21.57 2.04
CA LEU A 163 4.14 -20.73 3.19
C LEU A 163 4.18 -21.62 4.42
N LYS A 164 5.37 -21.75 5.01
CA LYS A 164 5.59 -22.38 6.31
C LYS A 164 6.05 -21.30 7.25
N PHE A 165 5.37 -21.17 8.39
CA PHE A 165 5.82 -20.28 9.45
C PHE A 165 7.19 -20.75 9.95
N ALA A 166 8.15 -19.84 9.96
CA ALA A 166 9.42 -20.07 10.61
C ALA A 166 9.24 -19.99 12.13
N ARG A 167 10.16 -20.60 12.89
CA ARG A 167 10.18 -20.48 14.37
C ARG A 167 10.25 -19.03 14.84
N ILE A 168 10.88 -18.17 14.04
CA ILE A 168 11.00 -16.74 14.29
C ILE A 168 9.63 -16.05 14.19
N ASP A 169 8.76 -16.47 13.27
CA ASP A 169 7.43 -15.89 13.11
C ASP A 169 6.58 -16.12 14.36
N TYR A 170 6.62 -17.34 14.91
CA TYR A 170 5.95 -17.66 16.18
C TYR A 170 6.49 -16.83 17.34
N LEU A 171 7.82 -16.63 17.40
CA LEU A 171 8.46 -15.82 18.43
C LEU A 171 7.98 -14.36 18.35
N ILE A 172 8.02 -13.76 17.15
CA ILE A 172 7.56 -12.37 16.93
C ILE A 172 6.08 -12.22 17.29
N ILE A 173 5.22 -13.15 16.86
CA ILE A 173 3.79 -13.13 17.18
C ILE A 173 3.60 -13.18 18.71
N SER A 174 4.28 -14.10 19.39
CA SER A 174 4.16 -14.25 20.84
C SER A 174 4.60 -12.99 21.60
N ILE A 175 5.74 -12.39 21.23
CA ILE A 175 6.22 -11.16 21.85
C ILE A 175 5.25 -10.00 21.60
N SER A 176 4.72 -9.86 20.39
CA SER A 176 3.79 -8.78 20.05
C SER A 176 2.50 -8.87 20.86
N LEU A 177 2.00 -10.08 21.10
CA LEU A 177 0.77 -10.33 21.85
C LEU A 177 0.95 -10.07 23.35
N VAL A 178 2.11 -10.45 23.91
CA VAL A 178 2.48 -10.13 25.30
C VAL A 178 2.63 -8.62 25.49
N LEU A 179 3.30 -7.92 24.57
CA LEU A 179 3.43 -6.46 24.63
C LEU A 179 2.07 -5.77 24.55
N MET A 180 1.17 -6.22 23.66
CA MET A 180 -0.17 -5.66 23.56
C MET A 180 -0.98 -5.88 24.84
N ALA A 181 -0.92 -7.06 25.43
CA ALA A 181 -1.58 -7.35 26.71
C ALA A 181 -1.01 -6.51 27.86
N ALA A 182 0.31 -6.33 27.93
CA ALA A 182 0.95 -5.51 28.94
C ALA A 182 0.55 -4.03 28.83
N ILE A 183 0.49 -3.48 27.61
CA ILE A 183 0.05 -2.11 27.37
C ILE A 183 -1.42 -1.92 27.75
N LEU A 184 -2.29 -2.87 27.37
CA LEU A 184 -3.72 -2.82 27.74
C LEU A 184 -3.92 -2.91 29.26
N PHE A 185 -3.15 -3.77 29.93
CA PHE A 185 -3.19 -3.89 31.39
C PHE A 185 -2.76 -2.59 32.07
N PHE A 186 -1.67 -1.98 31.60
CA PHE A 186 -1.20 -0.69 32.13
C PHE A 186 -2.23 0.43 31.91
N TYR A 187 -2.88 0.47 30.74
CA TYR A 187 -3.94 1.45 30.43
C TYR A 187 -5.23 1.24 31.24
N TYR A 188 -5.56 0.00 31.61
CA TYR A 188 -6.76 -0.26 32.43
C TYR A 188 -6.54 0.09 33.90
N TYR A 189 -5.32 -0.10 34.41
CA TYR A 189 -5.00 0.09 35.83
C TYR A 189 -4.56 1.53 36.17
N PHE A 190 -4.21 2.35 35.17
CA PHE A 190 -3.67 3.70 35.33
C PHE A 190 -4.37 4.69 34.38
#